data_AF-A0A537DT56-F1
#
_entry.id   AF-A0A537DT56-F1
#
_cell.length_a   1.000
_cell.length_b   1.000
_cell.length_c   1.000
_cell.angle_alpha   90.00
_cell.angle_beta   90.00
_cell.angle_gamma   90.00
#
_symmetry.space_group_name_H-M   'P 1'
#
loop_
_entity.id
_entity.type
_entity.pdbx_description
1 polymer ?
#
loop_
_entity_poly.entity_id
_entity_poly.type
_entity_poly.pdbx_seq_one_letter_code
_entity_poly.pdbx_strand_id
1 'polypeptide(L)'
;MKSEGKDQTSTLKRQVDEARTEFFAAMDDDFNTPRALAAYILIVGIVEEHGKSLSTESAVMLLETMKELSSTLGLLETDSVQRREFLELVNMLTSLRDELRAKREYALSDRLREQMQKAGVIVEDEAK
;
A
#
# COMPACT_ATOMS: atom_id res chain seq x y z
N MET A 1 17.53 3.53 22.47
CA MET A 1 16.64 4.15 21.47
C MET A 1 17.24 4.24 20.06
N LYS A 2 18.50 4.66 19.82
CA LYS A 2 19.10 4.61 18.46
C LYS A 2 19.57 3.22 17.99
N SER A 3 19.76 2.25 18.90
CA SER A 3 20.21 0.89 18.53
C SER A 3 19.07 0.00 18.03
N GLU A 4 17.89 0.06 18.66
CA GLU A 4 16.75 -0.82 18.32
C GLU A 4 16.19 -0.55 16.92
N GLY A 5 16.02 0.72 16.52
CA GLY A 5 15.56 1.06 15.16
C GLY A 5 16.55 0.70 14.06
N LYS A 6 17.86 0.66 14.38
CA LYS A 6 18.90 0.28 13.42
C LYS A 6 18.96 -1.23 13.22
N ASP A 7 18.66 -1.99 14.28
CA ASP A 7 18.61 -3.46 14.27
C ASP A 7 17.34 -4.00 13.58
N GLN A 8 16.23 -3.28 13.71
CA GLN A 8 15.01 -3.57 12.96
C GLN A 8 15.21 -3.28 11.46
N THR A 9 15.85 -2.15 11.12
CA THR A 9 16.12 -1.78 9.72
C THR A 9 17.05 -2.78 9.03
N SER A 10 18.10 -3.25 9.71
CA SER A 10 18.99 -4.28 9.16
C SER A 10 18.27 -5.62 8.97
N THR A 11 17.38 -6.00 9.89
CA THR A 11 16.59 -7.23 9.80
C THR A 11 15.62 -7.17 8.61
N LEU A 12 14.87 -6.09 8.47
CA LEU A 12 13.97 -5.87 7.34
C LEU A 12 14.73 -5.90 6.01
N LYS A 13 15.87 -5.20 5.94
CA LYS A 13 16.71 -5.20 4.75
C LYS A 13 17.13 -6.61 4.36
N ARG A 14 17.54 -7.45 5.33
CA ARG A 14 17.92 -8.85 5.05
C ARG A 14 16.75 -9.65 4.47
N GLN A 15 15.56 -9.53 5.06
CA GLN A 15 14.38 -10.26 4.57
C GLN A 15 13.99 -9.82 3.15
N VAL A 16 14.07 -8.52 2.87
CA VAL A 16 13.80 -7.97 1.54
C VAL A 16 14.86 -8.44 0.53
N ASP A 17 16.14 -8.43 0.89
CA ASP A 17 17.23 -8.93 0.05
C ASP A 17 17.06 -10.43 -0.27
N GLU A 18 16.69 -11.25 0.73
CA GLU A 18 16.40 -12.69 0.55
C GLU A 18 15.22 -12.92 -0.41
N ALA A 19 14.10 -12.22 -0.21
CA ALA A 19 12.94 -12.32 -1.10
C ALA A 19 13.25 -11.83 -2.53
N ARG A 20 14.04 -10.76 -2.66
CA ARG A 20 14.51 -10.26 -3.95
C ARG A 20 15.39 -11.28 -4.67
N THR A 21 16.30 -11.95 -3.97
CA THR A 21 17.12 -13.03 -4.55
C THR A 21 16.25 -14.19 -5.02
N GLU A 22 15.28 -14.61 -4.22
CA GLU A 22 14.35 -15.69 -4.58
C GLU A 22 13.50 -15.34 -5.81
N PHE A 23 13.07 -14.08 -5.92
CA PHE A 23 12.36 -13.58 -7.10
C PHE A 23 13.20 -13.75 -8.38
N PHE A 24 14.44 -13.27 -8.38
CA PHE A 24 15.28 -13.35 -9.57
C PHE A 24 15.71 -14.79 -9.88
N ALA A 25 15.97 -15.61 -8.86
CA ALA A 25 16.24 -17.03 -9.05
C ALA A 25 15.06 -17.76 -9.71
N ALA A 26 13.82 -17.39 -9.37
CA ALA A 26 12.63 -17.91 -10.03
C ALA A 26 12.49 -17.41 -11.48
N MET A 27 12.84 -16.16 -11.76
CA MET A 27 12.79 -15.60 -13.12
C MET A 27 13.87 -16.18 -14.03
N ASP A 28 15.06 -16.47 -13.49
CA ASP A 28 16.15 -17.14 -14.20
C ASP A 28 15.84 -18.63 -14.48
N ASP A 29 14.94 -19.23 -13.70
CA ASP A 29 14.41 -20.59 -13.88
C ASP A 29 13.18 -20.58 -14.80
N ASP A 30 13.42 -20.52 -16.12
CA ASP A 30 12.39 -20.59 -17.17
C ASP A 30 11.23 -19.60 -16.97
N PHE A 31 11.52 -18.38 -16.52
CA PHE A 31 10.54 -17.35 -16.23
C PHE A 31 9.39 -17.84 -15.33
N ASN A 32 9.71 -18.52 -14.23
CA ASN A 32 8.74 -19.08 -13.28
C ASN A 32 8.01 -17.96 -12.49
N THR A 33 7.08 -17.30 -13.17
CA THR A 33 6.29 -16.18 -12.63
C THR A 33 5.45 -16.54 -11.41
N PRO A 34 4.87 -17.76 -11.24
CA PRO A 34 4.19 -18.12 -10.00
C PRO A 34 5.12 -18.07 -8.78
N ARG A 35 6.35 -18.59 -8.90
CA ARG A 35 7.34 -18.57 -7.82
C ARG A 35 7.88 -17.17 -7.59
N ALA A 36 8.13 -16.39 -8.64
CA ALA A 36 8.51 -14.99 -8.53
C ALA A 36 7.42 -14.17 -7.80
N LEU A 37 6.14 -14.39 -8.13
CA LEU A 37 5.02 -13.71 -7.48
C LEU A 37 4.89 -14.12 -6.00
N ALA A 38 5.16 -15.38 -5.66
CA ALA A 38 5.20 -15.82 -4.25
C ALA A 38 6.28 -15.05 -3.47
N ALA A 39 7.48 -14.88 -4.03
CA ALA A 39 8.53 -14.07 -3.42
C ALA A 39 8.13 -12.59 -3.28
N TYR A 40 7.44 -12.03 -4.27
CA TYR A 40 6.89 -10.68 -4.20
C TYR A 40 5.87 -10.51 -3.06
N ILE A 41 4.96 -11.47 -2.89
CA ILE A 41 3.94 -11.46 -1.84
C ILE A 41 4.58 -11.51 -0.43
N LEU A 42 5.74 -12.13 -0.27
CA LEU A 42 6.48 -12.08 1.01
C LEU A 42 6.88 -10.64 1.38
N ILE A 43 7.30 -9.83 0.40
CA ILE A 43 7.63 -8.42 0.62
C ILE A 43 6.37 -7.63 1.01
N VAL A 44 5.23 -7.92 0.36
CA VAL A 44 3.94 -7.33 0.73
C VAL A 44 3.60 -7.64 2.20
N GLY A 45 3.79 -8.89 2.63
CA GLY A 45 3.55 -9.28 4.03
C GLY A 45 4.43 -8.52 5.03
N ILE A 46 5.70 -8.23 4.69
CA ILE A 46 6.58 -7.41 5.53
C ILE A 46 6.02 -5.99 5.68
N VAL A 47 5.53 -5.41 4.59
CA VAL A 47 4.91 -4.07 4.61
C VAL A 47 3.61 -4.07 5.42
N GLU A 48 2.78 -5.09 5.31
CA GLU A 48 1.54 -5.21 6.07
C GLU A 48 1.82 -5.34 7.58
N GLU A 49 2.80 -6.16 7.97
CA GLU A 49 3.17 -6.38 9.37
C GLU A 49 3.77 -5.12 10.00
N HIS A 50 4.64 -4.42 9.28
CA HIS A 50 5.44 -3.34 9.85
C HIS A 50 5.01 -1.93 9.46
N GLY A 51 4.07 -1.77 8.52
CA GLY A 51 3.81 -0.53 7.78
C GLY A 51 3.63 0.72 8.64
N LYS A 52 2.94 0.60 9.79
CA LYS A 52 2.70 1.72 10.73
C LYS A 52 3.94 2.11 11.56
N SER A 53 4.98 1.28 11.57
CA SER A 53 6.20 1.43 12.39
C SER A 53 7.49 1.55 11.58
N LEU A 54 7.40 1.53 10.24
CA LEU A 54 8.56 1.65 9.37
C LEU A 54 9.24 3.02 9.55
N SER A 55 10.57 2.99 9.63
CA SER A 55 11.36 4.20 9.43
C SER A 55 11.20 4.68 7.97
N THR A 56 11.43 5.98 7.71
CA THR A 56 11.42 6.51 6.34
C THR A 56 12.40 5.77 5.43
N GLU A 57 13.57 5.41 5.96
CA GLU A 57 14.60 4.65 5.23
C GLU A 57 14.08 3.26 4.83
N SER A 58 13.49 2.53 5.78
CA SER A 58 12.92 1.20 5.52
C SER A 58 11.75 1.26 4.54
N ALA A 59 10.89 2.28 4.66
CA ALA A 59 9.73 2.46 3.77
C ALA A 59 10.16 2.75 2.33
N VAL A 60 11.18 3.60 2.14
CA VAL A 60 11.74 3.89 0.80
C VAL A 60 12.34 2.63 0.20
N MET A 61 13.17 1.89 0.97
CA MET A 61 13.79 0.64 0.51
C MET A 61 12.75 -0.39 0.06
N LEU A 62 11.71 -0.64 0.87
CA LEU A 62 10.62 -1.56 0.53
C LEU A 62 9.89 -1.12 -0.74
N LEU A 63 9.56 0.18 -0.85
CA LEU A 63 8.83 0.73 -1.99
C LEU A 63 9.64 0.66 -3.29
N GLU A 64 10.94 0.90 -3.23
CA GLU A 64 11.85 0.77 -4.39
C GLU A 64 11.94 -0.70 -4.84
N THR A 65 12.14 -1.64 -3.92
CA THR A 65 12.16 -3.07 -4.26
C THR A 65 10.83 -3.53 -4.84
N MET A 66 9.69 -3.15 -4.24
CA MET A 66 8.38 -3.51 -4.78
C MET A 66 8.16 -2.98 -6.19
N LYS A 67 8.61 -1.74 -6.49
CA LYS A 67 8.53 -1.17 -7.84
C LYS A 67 9.40 -1.91 -8.84
N GLU A 68 10.64 -2.25 -8.46
CA GLU A 68 11.56 -3.01 -9.31
C GLU A 68 10.96 -4.36 -9.73
N LEU A 69 10.49 -5.13 -8.73
CA LEU A 69 9.97 -6.48 -8.97
C LEU A 69 8.65 -6.46 -9.74
N SER A 70 7.74 -5.55 -9.39
CA SER A 70 6.46 -5.43 -10.10
C SER A 70 6.65 -4.96 -11.53
N SER A 71 7.54 -4.00 -11.78
CA SER A 71 7.89 -3.55 -13.14
C SER A 71 8.51 -4.66 -13.98
N THR A 72 9.32 -5.54 -13.39
CA THR A 72 9.87 -6.71 -14.10
C THR A 72 8.76 -7.64 -14.61
N LEU A 73 7.63 -7.71 -13.91
CA LEU A 73 6.45 -8.49 -14.31
C LEU A 73 5.43 -7.68 -15.14
N GLY A 74 5.68 -6.38 -15.40
CA GLY A 74 4.70 -5.48 -16.02
C GLY A 74 3.45 -5.25 -15.15
N LEU A 75 3.59 -5.37 -13.83
CA LEU A 75 2.51 -5.21 -12.86
C LEU A 75 2.62 -3.87 -12.13
N LEU A 76 1.47 -3.37 -11.64
CA LEU A 76 1.39 -2.16 -10.82
C LEU A 76 1.96 -0.90 -11.48
N GLU A 77 2.06 -0.90 -12.81
CA GLU A 77 2.39 0.29 -13.58
C GLU A 77 1.24 1.27 -13.46
N THR A 78 1.44 2.32 -12.66
CA THR A 78 0.45 3.37 -12.53
C THR A 78 0.61 4.37 -13.67
N ASP A 79 -0.28 4.32 -14.65
CA ASP A 79 -0.53 5.47 -15.51
C ASP A 79 -0.91 6.66 -14.63
N SER A 80 -0.09 7.72 -14.68
CA SER A 80 -0.24 8.93 -13.89
C SER A 80 -1.35 9.87 -14.41
N VAL A 81 -2.46 9.31 -14.89
CA VAL A 81 -3.47 10.07 -15.64
C VAL A 81 -4.78 10.19 -14.84
N GLN A 82 -5.24 11.44 -14.68
CA GLN A 82 -6.56 11.92 -14.21
C GLN A 82 -7.03 11.61 -12.78
N ARG A 83 -6.20 11.01 -11.92
CA ARG A 83 -6.63 10.67 -10.55
C ARG A 83 -6.56 11.83 -9.55
N ARG A 84 -5.82 12.92 -9.79
CA ARG A 84 -5.61 13.96 -8.77
C ARG A 84 -6.88 14.72 -8.42
N GLU A 85 -7.57 15.27 -9.42
CA GLU A 85 -8.83 16.02 -9.23
C GLU A 85 -9.93 15.12 -8.66
N PHE A 86 -9.99 13.86 -9.11
CA PHE A 86 -10.89 12.85 -8.55
C PHE A 86 -10.58 12.55 -7.08
N LEU A 87 -9.31 12.36 -6.72
CA LEU A 87 -8.88 12.13 -5.34
C LEU A 87 -9.15 13.35 -4.43
N GLU A 88 -8.92 14.56 -4.92
CA GLU A 88 -9.25 15.79 -4.19
C GLU A 88 -10.76 15.89 -3.92
N LEU A 89 -11.59 15.58 -4.91
CA LEU A 89 -13.05 15.53 -4.74
C LEU A 89 -13.45 14.46 -3.71
N VAL A 90 -12.90 13.25 -3.81
CA VAL A 90 -13.17 12.15 -2.85
C VAL A 90 -12.74 12.55 -1.43
N ASN A 91 -11.59 13.20 -1.27
CA ASN A 91 -11.12 13.70 0.02
C ASN A 91 -12.04 14.78 0.60
N MET A 92 -12.53 15.70 -0.24
CA MET A 92 -13.50 16.72 0.16
C MET A 92 -14.82 16.09 0.62
N LEU A 93 -15.35 15.11 -0.12
CA LEU A 93 -16.58 14.40 0.24
C LEU A 93 -16.40 13.60 1.54
N THR A 94 -15.25 12.97 1.74
CA THR A 94 -14.93 12.23 2.96
C THR A 94 -14.88 13.17 4.17
N SER A 95 -14.23 14.33 4.02
CA SER A 95 -14.17 15.36 5.07
C SER A 95 -15.56 15.90 5.44
N LEU A 96 -16.40 16.18 4.44
CA LEU A 96 -17.79 16.58 4.65
C LEU A 96 -18.59 15.50 5.41
N ARG A 97 -18.37 14.23 5.07
CA ARG A 97 -19.01 13.10 5.76
C ARG A 97 -18.68 13.08 7.25
N ASP A 98 -17.43 13.35 7.60
CA ASP A 98 -16.95 13.38 8.98
C ASP A 98 -17.48 14.61 9.74
N GLU A 99 -17.57 15.77 9.09
CA GLU A 99 -18.24 16.94 9.66
C GLU A 99 -19.72 16.69 9.97
N LEU A 100 -20.44 16.01 9.07
CA LEU A 100 -21.84 15.64 9.29
C LEU A 100 -21.97 14.68 10.48
N ARG A 101 -21.06 13.71 10.65
CA ARG A 101 -21.01 12.85 11.83
C ARG A 101 -20.75 13.64 13.11
N ALA A 102 -19.81 14.58 13.09
CA ALA A 102 -19.50 15.44 14.24
C ALA A 102 -20.71 16.30 14.66
N LYS A 103 -21.50 16.76 13.68
CA LYS A 103 -22.77 17.49 13.89
C LYS A 103 -23.95 16.57 14.27
N ARG A 104 -23.73 15.25 14.38
CA ARG A 104 -24.76 14.22 14.63
C ARG A 104 -25.84 14.12 13.53
N GLU A 105 -25.52 14.59 12.33
CA GLU A 105 -26.35 14.52 11.13
C GLU A 105 -26.19 13.15 10.44
N TYR A 106 -26.49 12.07 11.16
CA TYR A 106 -26.21 10.70 10.71
C TYR A 106 -26.92 10.34 9.41
N ALA A 107 -28.19 10.76 9.24
CA ALA A 107 -28.95 10.49 8.02
C ALA A 107 -28.30 11.11 6.75
N LEU A 108 -27.74 12.32 6.87
CA LEU A 108 -27.04 12.98 5.76
C LEU A 108 -25.68 12.33 5.50
N SER A 109 -24.97 11.95 6.56
CA SER A 109 -23.70 11.23 6.47
C SER A 109 -23.84 9.88 5.75
N ASP A 110 -24.85 9.10 6.13
CA ASP A 110 -25.12 7.79 5.51
C ASP A 110 -25.59 7.93 4.06
N ARG A 111 -26.43 8.93 3.78
CA ARG A 111 -26.82 9.25 2.39
C ARG A 111 -25.61 9.60 1.53
N LEU A 112 -24.66 10.38 2.05
CA LEU A 112 -23.43 10.72 1.34
C LEU A 112 -22.59 9.47 1.06
N ARG A 113 -22.44 8.57 2.04
CA ARG A 113 -21.75 7.28 1.87
C ARG A 113 -22.39 6.44 0.77
N GLU A 114 -23.71 6.32 0.74
CA GLU A 114 -24.42 5.58 -0.31
C GLU A 114 -24.21 6.19 -1.69
N GLN A 115 -24.19 7.51 -1.82
CA GLN A 115 -23.94 8.19 -3.10
C GLN A 115 -22.52 7.97 -3.58
N MET A 116 -21.54 8.04 -2.68
CA MET A 116 -20.14 7.72 -2.99
C MET A 116 -20.02 6.26 -3.46
N GLN A 117 -20.68 5.32 -2.76
CA GLN A 117 -20.69 3.91 -3.15
C GLN A 117 -21.32 3.68 -4.53
N LYS A 118 -22.45 4.35 -4.84
CA LYS A 118 -23.08 4.32 -6.17
C LYS A 118 -22.19 4.89 -7.26
N ALA A 119 -21.33 5.86 -6.93
CA ALA A 119 -20.34 6.44 -7.82
C ALA A 119 -19.06 5.58 -7.94
N GLY A 120 -19.01 4.39 -7.33
CA GLY A 120 -17.86 3.49 -7.37
C GLY A 120 -16.76 3.83 -6.35
N VAL A 121 -17.02 4.71 -5.39
CA VAL A 121 -16.09 5.07 -4.31
C VAL A 121 -16.51 4.34 -3.04
N ILE A 122 -15.71 3.36 -2.62
CA ILE A 122 -15.90 2.65 -1.34
C ILE A 122 -15.07 3.37 -0.29
N VAL A 123 -15.73 3.86 0.76
CA VAL A 123 -15.04 4.46 1.91
C VAL A 123 -14.97 3.42 3.02
N GLU A 124 -13.74 3.03 3.36
CA GLU A 124 -13.44 2.16 4.49
C GLU A 124 -13.04 3.02 5.69
N ASP A 125 -13.76 2.85 6.80
CA ASP A 125 -13.40 3.50 8.07
C ASP A 125 -12.40 2.58 8.78
N GLU A 126 -11.14 3.00 8.94
CA GLU A 126 -10.24 2.33 9.87
C GLU A 126 -10.75 2.59 11.30
N ALA A 127 -11.19 1.52 11.98
CA ALA A 127 -11.39 1.57 13.41
C ALA A 127 -10.04 1.85 14.06
N LYS A 128 -9.90 3.04 14.63
CA LYS A 128 -8.69 3.51 15.29
C LYS A 128 -8.49 2.84 16.65
#